data_AF-X5PR95-F1
#
_entry.id   AF-X5PR95-F1
#
_cell.length_a   1.000
_cell.length_b   1.000
_cell.length_c   1.000
_cell.angle_alpha   90.00
_cell.angle_beta   90.00
_cell.angle_gamma   90.00
#
_symmetry.space_group_name_H-M   'P 1'
#
loop_
_entity.id
_entity.type
_entity.pdbx_description
1 polymer ?
#
loop_
_entity_poly.entity_id
_entity_poly.type
_entity_poly.pdbx_seq_one_letter_code
_entity_poly.pdbx_strand_id
1 'polypeptide(L)'
;MLLATSVLALLRPTALHAQETELRGEVSESAILSDQQRRARQLSKANTQVKPAPADTAPTGNTPTAYVPASDGALPDDTDPSQAGANSIFDPPATIDDSFADKPPTVLPRRPSTAKQRADADADKAKDKTKAADKKKPGKATDQTTTGTTPDGTAAGDADQDIANRRVLTVDGVDRRKLDPGAERTDAIEGLKKKLEDDPYAATGIKVGSFLLRPALEQGVAVTSNADSSAGGKSAVLSETALRFSAASDWRENSAVIDGYGNFRNTISGQKINEARGRIQGTYNVDLDNELRAIAKLGYEIAPESASAPDAIAGVKSQPIRQTVDGSLGVEKDVGKMRFALTGAVSHDIYGDAELTDGTSLSQKDQDNTLYTATLRTGYEISPALTPFAEIELGRRVYDQRVDNKGFERSSTRLGARAGIEVDMGEKLKGEFSAGWLREAIDDKNLEAISGATINADLKWSPERGTIIGLTGRTTVEGTTNAGESGDILYSGRLTGERQIRADLTGNAALGLDWRNYTGSDGHDMTLSAEAGLTWWLNRYVGLTSRARTEKLTSNLPGRNYTANSIYLGLKLQR
;
A
#
# COMPACT_ATOMS: atom_id res chain seq x y z
N MET A 1 47.80 -11.39 -12.10
CA MET A 1 48.90 -11.46 -11.12
C MET A 1 48.41 -10.88 -9.80
N LEU A 2 48.77 -11.55 -8.71
CA LEU A 2 48.36 -11.34 -7.32
C LEU A 2 48.65 -9.93 -6.78
N LEU A 3 47.80 -9.41 -5.89
CA LEU A 3 48.18 -9.16 -4.49
C LEU A 3 46.96 -8.86 -3.59
N ALA A 4 46.88 -9.64 -2.52
CA ALA A 4 45.92 -9.57 -1.42
C ALA A 4 46.36 -8.55 -0.36
N THR A 5 45.43 -8.12 0.51
CA THR A 5 45.65 -8.17 1.98
C THR A 5 44.35 -7.88 2.75
N SER A 6 44.08 -8.79 3.67
CA SER A 6 43.01 -8.84 4.66
C SER A 6 43.49 -8.27 6.00
N VAL A 7 42.63 -7.72 6.84
CA VAL A 7 42.82 -7.72 8.31
C VAL A 7 41.48 -7.94 9.02
N LEU A 8 41.45 -8.99 9.85
CA LEU A 8 40.36 -9.45 10.71
C LEU A 8 40.77 -9.29 12.20
N ALA A 9 39.78 -9.26 13.08
CA ALA A 9 39.78 -8.99 14.52
C ALA A 9 40.61 -9.90 15.47
N LEU A 10 40.83 -9.44 16.72
CA LEU A 10 41.11 -10.24 17.94
C LEU A 10 40.73 -9.49 19.26
N LEU A 11 39.67 -9.96 19.94
CA LEU A 11 39.48 -10.37 21.39
C LEU A 11 40.50 -9.85 22.45
N ARG A 12 40.23 -9.47 23.75
CA ARG A 12 39.28 -9.82 24.86
C ARG A 12 39.63 -8.92 26.14
N PRO A 13 39.22 -9.17 27.43
CA PRO A 13 37.95 -8.87 28.14
C PRO A 13 38.13 -8.12 29.52
N THR A 14 37.04 -7.80 30.26
CA THR A 14 36.98 -7.75 31.77
C THR A 14 35.52 -7.69 32.25
N ALA A 15 35.27 -8.12 33.50
CA ALA A 15 33.99 -8.58 34.05
C ALA A 15 33.50 -7.80 35.30
N LEU A 16 32.25 -8.14 35.72
CA LEU A 16 31.55 -7.99 37.02
C LEU A 16 30.66 -6.74 37.25
N HIS A 17 29.34 -6.94 37.34
CA HIS A 17 28.66 -7.21 38.62
C HIS A 17 27.22 -7.72 38.41
N ALA A 18 26.81 -8.60 39.34
CA ALA A 18 25.54 -9.29 39.42
C ALA A 18 24.46 -8.48 40.14
N GLN A 19 23.18 -8.76 39.84
CA GLN A 19 22.11 -8.71 40.83
C GLN A 19 21.02 -9.73 40.48
N GLU A 20 20.82 -10.66 41.40
CA GLU A 20 19.72 -11.64 41.44
C GLU A 20 18.39 -10.96 41.75
N THR A 21 17.30 -11.51 41.22
CA THR A 21 15.99 -11.54 41.89
C THR A 21 15.16 -12.66 41.29
N GLU A 22 15.09 -13.79 42.00
CA GLU A 22 14.08 -14.82 41.81
C GLU A 22 12.75 -14.38 42.43
N LEU A 23 11.62 -14.67 41.75
CA LEU A 23 10.38 -15.24 42.32
C LEU A 23 9.19 -15.08 41.36
N ARG A 24 8.72 -16.19 40.75
CA ARG A 24 7.34 -16.75 40.79
C ARG A 24 6.99 -17.58 39.53
N GLY A 25 6.88 -18.90 39.73
CA GLY A 25 5.84 -19.79 39.21
C GLY A 25 5.68 -19.96 37.69
N GLU A 26 6.22 -21.06 37.16
CA GLU A 26 5.90 -21.53 35.81
C GLU A 26 4.44 -22.04 35.73
N VAL A 27 3.65 -21.43 34.85
CA VAL A 27 2.33 -21.92 34.45
C VAL A 27 2.52 -22.71 33.16
N SER A 28 2.20 -23.99 33.17
CA SER A 28 2.31 -24.87 32.01
C SER A 28 1.38 -24.44 30.87
N GLU A 29 1.96 -24.08 29.72
CA GLU A 29 1.27 -23.68 28.47
C GLU A 29 0.24 -24.71 27.97
N SER A 30 0.38 -25.98 28.40
CA SER A 30 -0.53 -27.05 28.02
C SER A 30 -1.95 -26.89 28.59
N ALA A 31 -2.12 -26.20 29.73
CA ALA A 31 -3.42 -25.95 30.33
C ALA A 31 -4.24 -24.91 29.54
N ILE A 32 -3.56 -23.90 28.99
CA ILE A 32 -4.19 -22.78 28.25
C ILE A 32 -4.72 -23.25 26.88
N LEU A 33 -3.99 -24.15 26.22
CA LEU A 33 -4.38 -24.72 24.92
C LEU A 33 -5.63 -25.62 25.02
N SER A 34 -5.81 -26.29 26.15
CA SER A 34 -6.94 -27.22 26.35
C SER A 34 -8.30 -26.50 26.50
N ASP A 35 -8.30 -25.30 27.09
CA ASP A 35 -9.54 -24.54 27.34
C ASP A 35 -10.00 -23.78 26.08
N GLN A 36 -9.06 -23.30 25.25
CA GLN A 36 -9.38 -22.67 23.96
C GLN A 36 -9.99 -23.65 22.95
N GLN A 37 -9.51 -24.89 22.91
CA GLN A 37 -10.07 -25.93 22.04
C GLN A 37 -11.49 -26.34 22.45
N ARG A 38 -11.86 -26.16 23.73
CA ARG A 38 -13.20 -26.46 24.23
C ARG A 38 -14.23 -25.41 23.78
N ARG A 39 -13.85 -24.13 23.79
CA ARG A 39 -14.71 -23.02 23.34
C ARG A 39 -14.93 -23.01 21.82
N ALA A 40 -13.92 -23.35 21.03
CA ALA A 40 -14.05 -23.43 19.57
C ALA A 40 -15.04 -24.50 19.10
N ARG A 41 -15.22 -25.58 19.86
CA ARG A 41 -16.17 -26.67 19.52
C ARG A 41 -17.63 -26.37 19.85
N GLN A 42 -17.91 -25.35 20.66
CA GLN A 42 -19.29 -24.96 20.99
C GLN A 42 -19.87 -24.00 19.95
N LEU A 43 -19.04 -23.19 19.29
CA LEU A 43 -19.47 -22.23 18.28
C LEU A 43 -19.71 -22.85 16.89
N SER A 44 -19.10 -24.00 16.59
CA SER A 44 -19.24 -24.65 15.28
C SER A 44 -20.53 -25.47 15.09
N LYS A 45 -21.44 -25.49 16.07
CA LYS A 45 -22.70 -26.26 16.00
C LYS A 45 -23.94 -25.43 15.64
N ALA A 46 -23.81 -24.11 15.47
CA ALA A 46 -24.96 -23.22 15.30
C ALA A 46 -25.25 -22.78 13.86
N ASN A 47 -24.43 -23.13 12.86
CA ASN A 47 -24.63 -22.65 11.49
C ASN A 47 -24.49 -23.79 10.47
N THR A 48 -25.59 -24.50 10.21
CA THR A 48 -25.69 -25.36 9.03
C THR A 48 -27.16 -25.57 8.66
N GLN A 49 -27.68 -24.79 7.71
CA GLN A 49 -28.76 -25.26 6.82
C GLN A 49 -28.94 -24.35 5.59
N VAL A 50 -29.17 -25.02 4.45
CA VAL A 50 -29.75 -24.59 3.15
C VAL A 50 -28.80 -24.51 1.92
N LYS A 51 -29.26 -25.18 0.85
CA LYS A 51 -28.69 -25.53 -0.49
C LYS A 51 -29.65 -24.98 -1.60
N PRO A 52 -29.35 -25.03 -2.93
CA PRO A 52 -29.51 -23.89 -3.87
C PRO A 52 -30.19 -24.22 -5.24
N ALA A 53 -30.09 -23.27 -6.21
CA ALA A 53 -30.08 -23.38 -7.72
C ALA A 53 -31.30 -22.79 -8.49
N PRO A 54 -31.25 -22.50 -9.83
CA PRO A 54 -30.14 -22.23 -10.79
C PRO A 54 -30.34 -20.98 -11.73
N ALA A 55 -29.44 -20.81 -12.71
CA ALA A 55 -29.10 -19.65 -13.57
C ALA A 55 -29.71 -19.63 -14.99
N ASP A 56 -29.53 -18.51 -15.74
CA ASP A 56 -29.46 -18.42 -17.23
C ASP A 56 -28.90 -17.02 -17.65
N THR A 57 -27.74 -16.91 -18.31
CA THR A 57 -27.41 -16.79 -19.77
C THR A 57 -26.91 -15.39 -20.20
N ALA A 58 -25.78 -15.37 -20.92
CA ALA A 58 -25.01 -14.21 -21.41
C ALA A 58 -25.51 -13.71 -22.80
N PRO A 59 -25.01 -12.58 -23.38
CA PRO A 59 -23.77 -12.69 -24.19
C PRO A 59 -22.90 -11.40 -24.41
N THR A 60 -21.60 -11.66 -24.67
CA THR A 60 -20.66 -11.06 -25.67
C THR A 60 -20.35 -9.56 -25.78
N GLY A 61 -19.05 -9.20 -25.79
CA GLY A 61 -18.55 -7.96 -26.44
C GLY A 61 -17.10 -7.49 -26.12
N ASN A 62 -16.10 -8.12 -26.73
CA ASN A 62 -14.75 -7.65 -27.19
C ASN A 62 -13.97 -6.44 -26.60
N THR A 63 -12.77 -6.76 -26.04
CA THR A 63 -11.37 -6.23 -26.28
C THR A 63 -10.97 -4.74 -26.13
N PRO A 64 -9.69 -4.38 -25.82
CA PRO A 64 -8.75 -4.91 -24.82
C PRO A 64 -7.88 -3.83 -24.05
N THR A 65 -7.76 -3.97 -22.72
CA THR A 65 -6.60 -3.95 -21.75
C THR A 65 -5.49 -2.86 -21.84
N ALA A 66 -5.03 -2.02 -20.81
CA ALA A 66 -4.15 -1.94 -19.51
C ALA A 66 -2.54 -1.84 -19.11
N TYR A 67 -2.06 -1.40 -17.92
CA TYR A 67 -0.86 -1.99 -17.22
C TYR A 67 -0.95 -1.70 -15.71
N VAL A 68 -0.17 -2.47 -14.95
CA VAL A 68 0.30 -2.39 -13.54
C VAL A 68 -0.61 -2.95 -12.42
N PRO A 69 0.01 -3.58 -11.41
CA PRO A 69 -0.01 -4.97 -10.97
C PRO A 69 -1.21 -5.25 -10.05
N ALA A 70 -1.51 -6.52 -9.78
CA ALA A 70 -2.43 -6.86 -8.71
C ALA A 70 -2.47 -8.36 -8.48
N SER A 71 -2.00 -8.78 -7.32
CA SER A 71 -2.54 -10.01 -6.77
C SER A 71 -2.76 -9.80 -5.29
N ASP A 72 -3.98 -10.12 -4.88
CA ASP A 72 -4.50 -9.79 -3.56
C ASP A 72 -4.66 -11.05 -2.71
N GLY A 73 -3.76 -11.16 -1.76
CA GLY A 73 -4.16 -11.27 -0.37
C GLY A 73 -3.36 -10.24 0.46
N ALA A 74 -4.03 -9.62 1.44
CA ALA A 74 -3.56 -8.58 2.37
C ALA A 74 -3.42 -7.12 1.89
N LEU A 75 -4.60 -6.47 1.98
CA LEU A 75 -4.91 -5.06 2.33
C LEU A 75 -5.06 -4.08 1.15
N PRO A 76 -5.91 -3.03 1.31
CA PRO A 76 -6.20 -1.97 0.33
C PRO A 76 -5.04 -1.61 -0.57
N ASP A 77 -5.36 -1.40 -1.85
CA ASP A 77 -4.53 -0.80 -2.88
C ASP A 77 -4.07 0.62 -2.49
N ASP A 78 -3.27 0.74 -1.44
CA ASP A 78 -2.37 1.87 -1.22
C ASP A 78 -0.98 1.39 -1.63
N THR A 79 -0.75 1.23 -2.94
CA THR A 79 0.52 1.49 -3.66
C THR A 79 0.40 0.93 -5.07
N ASP A 80 0.17 1.84 -6.01
CA ASP A 80 0.14 1.55 -7.44
C ASP A 80 1.54 1.82 -8.05
N PRO A 81 2.15 0.92 -8.84
CA PRO A 81 3.41 1.17 -9.55
C PRO A 81 3.23 1.98 -10.84
N SER A 82 2.09 2.63 -11.03
CA SER A 82 1.85 3.63 -12.08
C SER A 82 2.16 5.08 -11.65
N GLN A 83 3.18 5.30 -10.80
CA GLN A 83 3.86 6.61 -10.76
C GLN A 83 4.70 6.80 -12.03
N ALA A 84 4.02 6.99 -13.16
CA ALA A 84 4.61 7.33 -14.44
C ALA A 84 4.68 8.84 -14.55
N GLY A 85 5.89 9.35 -14.39
CA GLY A 85 6.34 10.67 -14.74
C GLY A 85 7.84 10.71 -14.45
N ALA A 86 8.65 11.01 -15.47
CA ALA A 86 10.09 11.11 -15.39
C ALA A 86 10.55 12.09 -14.30
N ASN A 87 10.81 11.56 -13.11
CA ASN A 87 10.95 12.34 -11.90
C ASN A 87 12.09 11.77 -11.09
N SER A 88 13.07 12.63 -10.79
CA SER A 88 14.03 12.42 -9.70
C SER A 88 13.30 11.82 -8.50
N ILE A 89 13.94 10.91 -7.77
CA ILE A 89 13.46 10.22 -6.55
C ILE A 89 13.07 11.16 -5.37
N PHE A 90 12.81 12.43 -5.67
CA PHE A 90 12.78 13.60 -4.81
C PHE A 90 11.72 14.63 -5.09
N ASP A 91 10.80 14.34 -6.00
CA ASP A 91 9.52 14.99 -5.83
C ASP A 91 8.99 14.70 -4.43
N PRO A 92 8.41 15.72 -3.75
CA PRO A 92 7.84 15.50 -2.44
C PRO A 92 6.80 14.39 -2.58
N PRO A 93 6.78 13.45 -1.65
CA PRO A 93 6.41 12.08 -1.93
C PRO A 93 5.06 12.00 -2.65
N ALA A 94 5.11 11.49 -3.87
CA ALA A 94 3.98 10.82 -4.47
C ALA A 94 3.81 9.53 -3.67
N THR A 95 2.68 9.40 -2.97
CA THR A 95 2.04 8.23 -2.29
C THR A 95 2.87 7.11 -1.61
N ILE A 96 4.21 7.11 -1.65
CA ILE A 96 5.07 6.00 -1.21
C ILE A 96 5.72 6.29 0.15
N ASP A 97 5.79 7.58 0.54
CA ASP A 97 6.35 8.04 1.80
C ASP A 97 5.21 8.47 2.73
N ASP A 98 4.48 7.46 3.17
CA ASP A 98 3.16 7.66 3.75
C ASP A 98 3.21 7.93 5.26
N SER A 99 3.54 9.17 5.63
CA SER A 99 3.23 9.70 6.97
C SER A 99 1.72 10.00 7.18
N PHE A 100 0.87 9.58 6.24
CA PHE A 100 -0.58 9.81 6.19
C PHE A 100 -1.40 8.51 6.22
N ALA A 101 -0.79 7.31 6.19
CA ALA A 101 -1.47 6.01 6.33
C ALA A 101 -1.79 5.72 7.79
N ASP A 102 -2.66 6.55 8.37
CA ASP A 102 -3.52 6.02 9.41
C ASP A 102 -4.38 4.94 8.79
N LYS A 103 -4.17 3.70 9.25
CA LYS A 103 -4.89 2.46 8.90
C LYS A 103 -5.75 2.63 7.65
N PRO A 104 -5.32 2.09 6.52
CA PRO A 104 -6.08 2.24 5.29
C PRO A 104 -7.50 1.73 5.52
N PRO A 105 -8.52 2.39 4.92
CA PRO A 105 -9.91 2.06 5.16
C PRO A 105 -10.09 0.54 5.05
N THR A 106 -10.80 -0.06 6.01
CA THR A 106 -10.99 -1.51 6.04
C THR A 106 -11.70 -1.94 4.76
N VAL A 107 -10.94 -2.31 3.73
CA VAL A 107 -11.48 -2.93 2.54
C VAL A 107 -12.01 -4.28 2.97
N LEU A 108 -13.27 -4.53 2.62
CA LEU A 108 -13.92 -5.79 2.90
C LEU A 108 -13.06 -6.90 2.29
N PRO A 109 -12.74 -7.97 3.05
CA PRO A 109 -11.89 -9.03 2.53
C PRO A 109 -12.55 -9.69 1.32
N ARG A 110 -11.73 -9.93 0.30
CA ARG A 110 -12.07 -10.64 -0.94
C ARG A 110 -12.92 -11.89 -0.66
N ARG A 111 -13.91 -12.15 -1.52
CA ARG A 111 -14.60 -13.45 -1.50
C ARG A 111 -13.59 -14.53 -1.91
N PRO A 112 -13.32 -15.55 -1.07
CA PRO A 112 -12.37 -16.60 -1.44
C PRO A 112 -12.82 -17.27 -2.73
N SER A 113 -11.86 -17.61 -3.61
CA SER A 113 -12.16 -18.29 -4.87
C SER A 113 -13.04 -19.53 -4.62
N THR A 114 -13.96 -19.84 -5.54
CA THR A 114 -14.79 -21.05 -5.45
C THR A 114 -13.93 -22.32 -5.39
N ALA A 115 -12.73 -22.30 -5.98
CA ALA A 115 -11.74 -23.36 -5.82
C ALA A 115 -11.19 -23.46 -4.38
N LYS A 116 -10.89 -22.34 -3.71
CA LYS A 116 -10.45 -22.30 -2.32
C LYS A 116 -11.58 -22.69 -1.37
N GLN A 117 -12.80 -22.20 -1.61
CA GLN A 117 -14.01 -22.63 -0.89
C GLN A 117 -14.26 -24.14 -1.03
N ARG A 118 -14.02 -24.73 -2.22
CA ARG A 118 -14.12 -26.18 -2.42
C ARG A 118 -12.99 -26.94 -1.75
N ALA A 119 -11.76 -26.45 -1.80
CA ALA A 119 -10.60 -27.06 -1.14
C ALA A 119 -10.74 -27.02 0.39
N ASP A 120 -11.21 -25.90 0.95
CA ASP A 120 -11.50 -25.76 2.38
C ASP A 120 -12.67 -26.67 2.78
N ALA A 121 -13.73 -26.74 1.97
CA ALA A 121 -14.84 -27.66 2.20
C ALA A 121 -14.42 -29.14 2.12
N ASP A 122 -13.48 -29.49 1.24
CA ASP A 122 -12.95 -30.85 1.13
C ASP A 122 -11.92 -31.17 2.21
N ALA A 123 -11.13 -30.20 2.67
CA ALA A 123 -10.25 -30.32 3.83
C ALA A 123 -11.04 -30.48 5.14
N ASP A 124 -12.17 -29.78 5.28
CA ASP A 124 -13.08 -29.95 6.41
C ASP A 124 -13.80 -31.29 6.36
N LYS A 125 -14.23 -31.76 5.18
CA LYS A 125 -14.75 -33.14 5.01
C LYS A 125 -13.70 -34.21 5.30
N ALA A 126 -12.43 -33.97 4.96
CA ALA A 126 -11.34 -34.89 5.27
C ALA A 126 -11.11 -34.97 6.79
N LYS A 127 -11.10 -33.83 7.49
CA LYS A 127 -11.00 -33.77 8.96
C LYS A 127 -12.19 -34.43 9.67
N ASP A 128 -13.40 -34.33 9.10
CA ASP A 128 -14.59 -35.00 9.64
C ASP A 128 -14.56 -36.52 9.43
N LYS A 129 -14.00 -37.00 8.32
CA LYS A 129 -13.78 -38.44 8.08
C LYS A 129 -12.74 -39.03 9.03
N THR A 130 -11.68 -38.29 9.37
CA THR A 130 -10.68 -38.74 10.36
C THR A 130 -11.28 -38.82 11.77
N LYS A 131 -12.15 -37.87 12.15
CA LYS A 131 -12.89 -37.92 13.43
C LYS A 131 -13.93 -39.04 13.50
N ALA A 132 -14.51 -39.44 12.37
CA ALA A 132 -15.45 -40.56 12.31
C ALA A 132 -14.75 -41.93 12.40
N ALA A 133 -13.50 -42.04 11.95
CA ALA A 133 -12.71 -43.26 12.02
C ALA A 133 -12.22 -43.59 13.45
N ASP A 134 -11.98 -42.57 14.29
CA ASP A 134 -11.51 -42.75 15.68
C ASP A 134 -12.61 -43.14 16.69
N LYS A 135 -13.87 -43.30 16.25
CA LYS A 135 -15.01 -43.66 17.12
C LYS A 135 -15.50 -45.11 17.00
N LYS A 136 -14.64 -46.05 16.62
CA LYS A 136 -14.95 -47.48 16.74
C LYS A 136 -14.05 -48.19 17.75
N LYS A 137 -14.59 -48.42 18.96
CA LYS A 137 -14.23 -49.53 19.86
C LYS A 137 -15.48 -50.03 20.62
N PRO A 138 -15.45 -51.26 21.18
CA PRO A 138 -16.57 -52.19 21.15
C PRO A 138 -17.23 -52.46 22.52
N GLY A 139 -18.42 -53.06 22.52
CA GLY A 139 -18.86 -53.99 23.57
C GLY A 139 -20.20 -53.74 24.29
N LYS A 140 -21.22 -54.52 23.87
CA LYS A 140 -22.07 -55.47 24.65
C LYS A 140 -23.07 -55.01 25.77
N ALA A 141 -24.31 -55.51 25.59
CA ALA A 141 -25.32 -56.09 26.51
C ALA A 141 -26.29 -55.23 27.38
N THR A 142 -27.60 -55.48 27.13
CA THR A 142 -28.83 -55.65 27.98
C THR A 142 -28.76 -55.33 29.50
N ASP A 143 -29.77 -54.76 30.17
CA ASP A 143 -31.18 -55.24 30.31
C ASP A 143 -32.16 -54.19 30.91
N GLN A 144 -33.47 -54.51 30.94
CA GLN A 144 -34.65 -53.69 31.31
C GLN A 144 -35.00 -53.65 32.82
N THR A 145 -35.95 -52.78 33.26
CA THR A 145 -37.23 -53.10 34.02
C THR A 145 -37.75 -51.99 35.00
N THR A 146 -38.97 -51.46 34.68
CA THR A 146 -40.19 -51.00 35.44
C THR A 146 -40.25 -50.18 36.77
N THR A 147 -41.11 -49.14 36.71
CA THR A 147 -42.33 -48.74 37.51
C THR A 147 -42.41 -48.75 39.06
N GLY A 148 -43.02 -47.69 39.63
CA GLY A 148 -43.64 -47.68 40.97
C GLY A 148 -44.46 -46.40 41.28
N THR A 149 -45.69 -46.57 41.76
CA THR A 149 -46.80 -45.60 41.98
C THR A 149 -47.00 -45.18 43.46
N THR A 150 -47.78 -44.10 43.66
CA THR A 150 -48.31 -43.42 44.88
C THR A 150 -49.16 -44.31 45.83
N PRO A 151 -49.48 -43.89 47.09
CA PRO A 151 -50.73 -43.13 47.44
C PRO A 151 -50.52 -42.08 48.59
N ASP A 152 -51.28 -41.01 48.87
CA ASP A 152 -52.71 -40.63 49.00
C ASP A 152 -53.13 -40.40 50.49
N GLY A 153 -53.98 -39.39 50.79
CA GLY A 153 -54.88 -39.41 51.98
C GLY A 153 -54.83 -38.32 53.10
N THR A 154 -55.56 -37.21 52.89
CA THR A 154 -56.72 -36.64 53.68
C THR A 154 -56.70 -36.23 55.19
N ALA A 155 -57.47 -35.14 55.48
CA ALA A 155 -58.31 -34.78 56.67
C ALA A 155 -57.68 -33.92 57.80
N ALA A 156 -58.38 -33.05 58.58
CA ALA A 156 -59.68 -32.35 58.60
C ALA A 156 -59.76 -31.51 59.93
N GLY A 157 -60.69 -30.53 60.02
CA GLY A 157 -61.32 -30.01 61.28
C GLY A 157 -60.70 -28.74 61.90
N ASP A 158 -61.40 -27.59 61.94
CA ASP A 158 -62.42 -27.12 62.93
C ASP A 158 -61.77 -26.46 64.18
N ALA A 159 -62.21 -25.37 64.84
CA ALA A 159 -63.37 -24.47 64.79
C ALA A 159 -63.10 -23.22 65.71
N ASP A 160 -64.07 -22.28 65.74
CA ASP A 160 -64.40 -21.24 66.74
C ASP A 160 -63.59 -19.91 66.82
N GLN A 161 -64.18 -18.75 66.46
CA GLN A 161 -65.14 -17.86 67.18
C GLN A 161 -64.46 -16.89 68.17
N ASP A 162 -64.39 -15.58 67.86
CA ASP A 162 -65.40 -14.57 68.26
C ASP A 162 -64.87 -13.11 68.24
N ILE A 163 -65.59 -12.28 67.49
CA ILE A 163 -65.96 -10.86 67.62
C ILE A 163 -65.03 -9.86 68.36
N ALA A 164 -64.49 -8.89 67.60
CA ALA A 164 -64.51 -7.46 67.96
C ALA A 164 -64.29 -6.55 66.72
N ASN A 165 -65.22 -5.62 66.51
CA ASN A 165 -65.29 -4.74 65.36
C ASN A 165 -64.18 -3.68 65.28
N ARG A 166 -63.44 -3.70 64.16
CA ARG A 166 -63.18 -2.56 63.26
C ARG A 166 -62.22 -1.45 63.72
N ARG A 167 -60.97 -1.55 63.23
CA ARG A 167 -60.29 -0.42 62.56
C ARG A 167 -60.00 -0.83 61.13
N VAL A 168 -60.42 0.00 60.19
CA VAL A 168 -60.16 -0.17 58.76
C VAL A 168 -58.66 -0.19 58.55
N LEU A 169 -58.09 -1.36 58.25
CA LEU A 169 -56.79 -1.48 57.62
C LEU A 169 -57.01 -1.20 56.14
N THR A 170 -56.45 -0.10 55.66
CA THR A 170 -56.30 0.18 54.24
C THR A 170 -55.65 -1.01 53.56
N VAL A 171 -56.18 -1.35 52.39
CA VAL A 171 -55.74 -2.44 51.50
C VAL A 171 -54.31 -2.12 51.03
N ASP A 172 -53.31 -2.44 51.85
CA ASP A 172 -51.88 -2.46 51.45
C ASP A 172 -51.03 -3.29 52.44
N GLY A 173 -51.67 -4.23 53.16
CA GLY A 173 -51.00 -5.05 54.18
C GLY A 173 -50.69 -6.49 53.78
N VAL A 174 -51.19 -6.98 52.64
CA VAL A 174 -51.07 -8.40 52.26
C VAL A 174 -50.79 -8.52 50.77
N ASP A 175 -49.62 -8.02 50.38
CA ASP A 175 -48.83 -8.56 49.28
C ASP A 175 -47.55 -7.74 49.23
N ARG A 176 -46.57 -8.12 50.04
CA ARG A 176 -45.18 -7.95 49.60
C ARG A 176 -45.04 -8.82 48.35
N ARG A 177 -45.45 -8.29 47.20
CA ARG A 177 -44.97 -8.77 45.92
C ARG A 177 -43.46 -8.67 46.05
N LYS A 178 -42.80 -9.82 46.19
CA LYS A 178 -41.37 -9.90 45.92
C LYS A 178 -41.22 -9.28 44.54
N LEU A 179 -40.58 -8.11 44.50
CA LEU A 179 -40.12 -7.55 43.24
C LEU A 179 -39.39 -8.68 42.53
N ASP A 180 -39.76 -8.89 41.28
CA ASP A 180 -39.16 -9.87 40.39
C ASP A 180 -37.62 -9.77 40.53
N PRO A 181 -36.90 -10.85 40.85
CA PRO A 181 -35.44 -10.81 40.89
C PRO A 181 -34.81 -10.44 39.53
N GLY A 182 -35.59 -10.38 38.44
CA GLY A 182 -35.18 -9.79 37.16
C GLY A 182 -35.29 -8.26 37.05
N ALA A 183 -35.79 -7.57 38.09
CA ALA A 183 -35.98 -6.13 38.14
C ALA A 183 -35.04 -5.42 39.14
N GLU A 184 -33.89 -6.01 39.45
CA GLU A 184 -32.75 -5.17 39.87
C GLU A 184 -32.42 -4.24 38.70
N ARG A 185 -32.41 -2.93 38.98
CA ARG A 185 -31.83 -1.96 38.05
C ARG A 185 -30.40 -2.42 37.86
N THR A 186 -30.09 -2.98 36.69
CA THR A 186 -28.71 -3.11 36.25
C THR A 186 -28.13 -1.71 36.35
N ASP A 187 -27.07 -1.54 37.12
CA ASP A 187 -26.35 -0.27 37.17
C ASP A 187 -26.14 0.22 35.73
N ALA A 188 -26.21 1.53 35.54
CA ALA A 188 -25.98 2.11 34.22
C ALA A 188 -24.69 1.50 33.66
N ILE A 189 -24.70 1.14 32.37
CA ILE A 189 -23.49 0.71 31.65
C ILE A 189 -22.60 1.96 31.45
N GLU A 190 -22.33 2.72 32.51
CA GLU A 190 -21.37 3.82 32.58
C GLU A 190 -20.00 3.23 32.81
N GLY A 191 -19.60 2.38 31.87
CA GLY A 191 -18.43 1.55 32.01
C GLY A 191 -18.06 0.80 30.74
N LEU A 192 -18.58 1.19 29.56
CA LEU A 192 -17.79 0.92 28.36
C LEU A 192 -16.50 1.72 28.54
N LYS A 193 -15.46 1.06 29.07
CA LYS A 193 -14.08 1.54 28.95
C LYS A 193 -13.93 1.88 27.49
N LYS A 194 -13.87 3.18 27.17
CA LYS A 194 -13.67 3.65 25.80
C LYS A 194 -12.46 2.88 25.32
N LYS A 195 -12.64 2.00 24.33
CA LYS A 195 -11.53 1.23 23.77
C LYS A 195 -10.49 2.28 23.40
N LEU A 196 -9.30 2.19 24.00
CA LEU A 196 -8.22 3.10 23.67
C LEU A 196 -8.06 3.03 22.15
N GLU A 197 -8.20 4.17 21.49
CA GLU A 197 -8.05 4.26 20.04
C GLU A 197 -6.63 3.74 19.73
N ASP A 198 -6.51 2.75 18.83
CA ASP A 198 -5.21 2.17 18.47
C ASP A 198 -4.26 3.25 17.92
N ASP A 199 -4.83 4.25 17.24
CA ASP A 199 -4.17 5.50 16.88
C ASP A 199 -5.10 6.71 17.20
N PRO A 200 -4.83 7.49 18.26
CA PRO A 200 -5.69 8.61 18.67
C PRO A 200 -5.48 9.89 17.84
N TYR A 201 -4.38 9.97 17.07
CA TYR A 201 -4.05 11.12 16.22
C TYR A 201 -4.47 10.90 14.77
N ALA A 202 -5.06 9.74 14.49
CA ALA A 202 -5.43 9.37 13.15
C ALA A 202 -6.39 10.35 12.45
N ALA A 203 -6.16 10.59 11.16
CA ALA A 203 -7.05 11.39 10.33
C ALA A 203 -8.44 10.72 10.25
N THR A 204 -9.47 11.46 10.68
CA THR A 204 -10.85 10.97 10.77
C THR A 204 -11.56 10.88 9.41
N GLY A 205 -11.11 11.66 8.44
CA GLY A 205 -11.75 11.86 7.16
C GLY A 205 -13.04 12.69 7.22
N ILE A 206 -13.53 13.03 6.04
CA ILE A 206 -14.77 13.72 5.76
C ILE A 206 -15.60 12.79 4.88
N LYS A 207 -16.80 12.41 5.33
CA LYS A 207 -17.72 11.64 4.48
C LYS A 207 -18.37 12.56 3.45
N VAL A 208 -18.14 12.28 2.18
CA VAL A 208 -18.71 12.99 1.03
C VAL A 208 -19.42 11.98 0.15
N GLY A 209 -20.76 11.90 0.26
CA GLY A 209 -21.53 10.85 -0.40
C GLY A 209 -21.12 9.45 0.08
N SER A 210 -20.76 8.58 -0.87
CA SER A 210 -20.22 7.23 -0.61
C SER A 210 -18.69 7.20 -0.49
N PHE A 211 -18.04 8.35 -0.31
CA PHE A 211 -16.58 8.43 -0.19
C PHE A 211 -16.17 8.96 1.18
N LEU A 212 -15.06 8.42 1.70
CA LEU A 212 -14.34 8.97 2.85
C LEU A 212 -13.11 9.72 2.33
N LEU A 213 -13.20 11.04 2.30
CA LEU A 213 -12.14 11.95 1.88
C LEU A 213 -11.22 12.29 3.06
N ARG A 214 -9.93 12.04 2.95
CA ARG A 214 -8.90 12.43 3.92
C ARG A 214 -8.00 13.50 3.30
N PRO A 215 -8.28 14.79 3.51
CA PRO A 215 -7.42 15.85 3.04
C PRO A 215 -6.27 16.12 4.03
N ALA A 216 -5.13 16.50 3.50
CA ALA A 216 -4.01 17.01 4.27
C ALA A 216 -3.30 18.18 3.57
N LEU A 217 -2.81 19.12 4.37
CA LEU A 217 -2.07 20.30 3.94
C LEU A 217 -0.83 20.43 4.81
N GLU A 218 0.33 20.59 4.19
CA GLU A 218 1.57 20.93 4.84
C GLU A 218 2.03 22.29 4.32
N GLN A 219 2.39 23.20 5.22
CA GLN A 219 2.89 24.52 4.87
C GLN A 219 4.10 24.86 5.75
N GLY A 220 5.19 25.28 5.13
CA GLY A 220 6.40 25.60 5.87
C GLY A 220 7.45 26.33 5.06
N VAL A 221 8.64 26.41 5.65
CA VAL A 221 9.81 27.05 5.07
C VAL A 221 10.94 26.04 4.98
N ALA A 222 11.57 25.97 3.82
CA ALA A 222 12.79 25.20 3.59
C ALA A 222 13.99 26.12 3.37
N VAL A 223 15.13 25.77 3.94
CA VAL A 223 16.43 26.37 3.62
C VAL A 223 17.24 25.33 2.88
N THR A 224 17.72 25.65 1.69
CA THR A 224 18.51 24.73 0.86
C THR A 224 19.83 25.37 0.41
N SER A 225 20.87 24.54 0.30
CA SER A 225 22.16 24.94 -0.29
C SER A 225 22.13 24.99 -1.81
N ASN A 226 21.17 24.31 -2.44
CA ASN A 226 21.03 24.19 -3.89
C ASN A 226 19.54 24.10 -4.21
N ALA A 227 18.98 25.14 -4.79
CA ALA A 227 17.54 25.32 -4.88
C ALA A 227 16.91 24.49 -6.01
N ASP A 228 17.60 24.39 -7.15
CA ASP A 228 17.16 23.78 -8.41
C ASP A 228 17.78 22.40 -8.67
N SER A 229 18.51 21.87 -7.69
CA SER A 229 19.21 20.58 -7.76
C SER A 229 20.06 20.46 -9.04
N SER A 230 20.84 21.49 -9.34
CA SER A 230 21.71 21.55 -10.53
C SER A 230 23.17 21.81 -10.18
N ALA A 231 24.11 21.54 -11.09
CA ALA A 231 25.54 21.82 -10.87
C ALA A 231 25.85 23.31 -10.64
N GLY A 232 25.01 24.20 -11.16
CA GLY A 232 25.12 25.66 -10.99
C GLY A 232 24.23 26.22 -9.88
N GLY A 233 23.53 25.35 -9.16
CA GLY A 233 22.54 25.73 -8.15
C GLY A 233 23.13 26.50 -6.98
N LYS A 234 22.33 27.39 -6.43
CA LYS A 234 22.66 28.30 -5.33
C LYS A 234 21.70 28.11 -4.17
N SER A 235 22.07 28.64 -3.02
CA SER A 235 21.23 28.57 -1.85
C SER A 235 19.96 29.42 -1.99
N ALA A 236 18.90 28.94 -1.35
CA ALA A 236 17.63 29.66 -1.27
C ALA A 236 16.87 29.33 0.01
N VAL A 237 15.99 30.25 0.38
CA VAL A 237 14.92 30.03 1.34
C VAL A 237 13.62 29.95 0.55
N LEU A 238 12.89 28.86 0.73
CA LEU A 238 11.71 28.50 -0.04
C LEU A 238 10.49 28.43 0.89
N SER A 239 9.35 28.90 0.40
CA SER A 239 8.04 28.53 0.92
C SER A 239 7.64 27.22 0.25
N GLU A 240 7.29 26.21 1.04
CA GLU A 240 6.82 24.94 0.52
C GLU A 240 5.39 24.67 1.00
N THR A 241 4.52 24.37 0.05
CA THR A 241 3.11 23.99 0.27
C THR A 241 2.90 22.61 -0.32
N ALA A 242 2.49 21.64 0.49
CA ALA A 242 2.12 20.31 0.02
C ALA A 242 0.65 20.02 0.33
N LEU A 243 -0.15 19.79 -0.69
CA LEU A 243 -1.54 19.38 -0.62
C LEU A 243 -1.61 17.89 -0.92
N ARG A 244 -2.41 17.15 -0.14
CA ARG A 244 -2.69 15.73 -0.37
C ARG A 244 -4.15 15.45 -0.10
N PHE A 245 -4.71 14.50 -0.81
CA PHE A 245 -6.00 13.92 -0.46
C PHE A 245 -6.08 12.47 -0.92
N SER A 246 -6.85 11.68 -0.17
CA SER A 246 -7.29 10.35 -0.59
C SER A 246 -8.79 10.24 -0.37
N ALA A 247 -9.53 9.73 -1.35
CA ALA A 247 -10.96 9.51 -1.27
C ALA A 247 -11.27 8.04 -1.59
N ALA A 248 -11.67 7.28 -0.58
CA ALA A 248 -12.00 5.86 -0.73
C ALA A 248 -13.51 5.64 -0.64
N SER A 249 -14.06 4.83 -1.55
CA SER A 249 -15.47 4.48 -1.57
C SER A 249 -15.86 3.53 -0.43
N ASP A 250 -17.09 3.59 0.05
CA ASP A 250 -17.66 2.69 1.08
C ASP A 250 -18.57 1.58 0.51
N TRP A 251 -18.45 1.30 -0.78
CA TRP A 251 -19.24 0.30 -1.48
C TRP A 251 -18.94 -1.14 -1.01
N ARG A 252 -19.94 -2.03 -1.15
CA ARG A 252 -19.85 -3.41 -0.64
C ARG A 252 -19.09 -4.37 -1.55
N GLU A 253 -19.25 -4.23 -2.87
CA GLU A 253 -18.76 -5.19 -3.88
C GLU A 253 -17.63 -4.62 -4.72
N ASN A 254 -17.69 -3.33 -5.06
CA ASN A 254 -16.68 -2.64 -5.84
C ASN A 254 -15.90 -1.68 -4.94
N SER A 255 -14.71 -1.27 -5.35
CA SER A 255 -13.98 -0.21 -4.66
C SER A 255 -13.47 0.83 -5.65
N ALA A 256 -13.55 2.10 -5.26
CA ALA A 256 -12.91 3.21 -5.95
C ALA A 256 -12.06 3.97 -4.96
N VAL A 257 -10.84 4.30 -5.37
CA VAL A 257 -9.92 5.16 -4.62
C VAL A 257 -9.47 6.28 -5.54
N ILE A 258 -9.48 7.51 -5.04
CA ILE A 258 -8.95 8.67 -5.75
C ILE A 258 -7.90 9.32 -4.87
N ASP A 259 -6.67 9.32 -5.33
CA ASP A 259 -5.56 9.94 -4.64
C ASP A 259 -5.05 11.13 -5.44
N GLY A 260 -4.60 12.16 -4.72
CA GLY A 260 -3.97 13.29 -5.36
C GLY A 260 -3.02 14.01 -4.45
N TYR A 261 -2.00 14.59 -5.06
CA TYR A 261 -1.06 15.46 -4.37
C TYR A 261 -0.70 16.67 -5.22
N GLY A 262 -0.33 17.76 -4.57
CA GLY A 262 0.17 18.96 -5.20
C GLY A 262 1.26 19.57 -4.34
N ASN A 263 2.43 19.82 -4.92
CA ASN A 263 3.58 20.40 -4.26
C ASN A 263 3.98 21.71 -4.94
N PHE A 264 4.08 22.78 -4.15
CA PHE A 264 4.42 24.11 -4.62
C PHE A 264 5.62 24.61 -3.85
N ARG A 265 6.70 24.97 -4.56
CA ARG A 265 7.94 25.52 -4.00
C ARG A 265 8.18 26.89 -4.60
N ASN A 266 8.22 27.90 -3.75
CA ASN A 266 8.39 29.29 -4.16
C ASN A 266 9.52 29.96 -3.39
N THR A 267 10.41 30.67 -4.10
CA THR A 267 11.50 31.40 -3.46
C THR A 267 10.99 32.56 -2.61
N ILE A 268 11.41 32.59 -1.35
CA ILE A 268 11.35 33.74 -0.46
C ILE A 268 12.62 34.60 -0.62
N SER A 269 13.80 33.95 -0.64
CA SER A 269 15.09 34.63 -0.85
C SER A 269 16.14 33.70 -1.47
N GLY A 270 17.17 34.26 -2.11
CA GLY A 270 18.23 33.49 -2.79
C GLY A 270 17.90 33.20 -4.26
N GLN A 271 18.25 32.01 -4.75
CA GLN A 271 17.94 31.62 -6.13
C GLN A 271 16.43 31.61 -6.38
N LYS A 272 16.00 32.20 -7.50
CA LYS A 272 14.59 32.26 -7.90
C LYS A 272 14.14 30.92 -8.47
N ILE A 273 13.11 30.36 -7.87
CA ILE A 273 12.43 29.13 -8.26
C ILE A 273 10.94 29.34 -8.02
N ASN A 274 10.16 28.81 -8.97
CA ASN A 274 8.73 28.65 -8.86
C ASN A 274 8.40 27.30 -9.51
N GLU A 275 8.29 26.28 -8.68
CA GLU A 275 8.01 24.93 -9.11
C GLU A 275 6.64 24.53 -8.58
N ALA A 276 5.83 24.00 -9.48
CA ALA A 276 4.54 23.41 -9.17
C ALA A 276 4.51 22.02 -9.77
N ARG A 277 4.14 21.05 -8.94
CA ARG A 277 3.92 19.67 -9.33
C ARG A 277 2.59 19.21 -8.79
N GLY A 278 1.89 18.35 -9.51
CA GLY A 278 0.80 17.59 -8.93
C GLY A 278 0.45 16.36 -9.72
N ARG A 279 -0.15 15.39 -9.05
CA ARG A 279 -0.76 14.23 -9.68
C ARG A 279 -2.14 14.01 -9.10
N ILE A 280 -3.05 13.55 -9.93
CA ILE A 280 -4.32 12.96 -9.51
C ILE A 280 -4.47 11.62 -10.18
N GLN A 281 -4.95 10.63 -9.44
CA GLN A 281 -5.15 9.28 -9.92
C GLN A 281 -6.41 8.68 -9.32
N GLY A 282 -7.19 8.00 -10.16
CA GLY A 282 -8.33 7.20 -9.75
C GLY A 282 -8.12 5.74 -10.10
N THR A 283 -8.38 4.86 -9.14
CA THR A 283 -8.39 3.40 -9.31
C THR A 283 -9.80 2.89 -9.02
N TYR A 284 -10.33 2.05 -9.90
CA TYR A 284 -11.64 1.45 -9.78
C TYR A 284 -11.54 -0.06 -9.96
N ASN A 285 -11.90 -0.80 -8.92
CA ASN A 285 -11.90 -2.25 -8.87
C ASN A 285 -13.34 -2.77 -8.93
N VAL A 286 -13.57 -3.71 -9.84
CA VAL A 286 -14.87 -4.35 -10.05
C VAL A 286 -14.71 -5.86 -9.97
N ASP A 287 -15.37 -6.46 -8.98
CA ASP A 287 -15.49 -7.90 -8.88
C ASP A 287 -16.60 -8.37 -9.84
N LEU A 288 -16.22 -9.24 -10.78
CA LEU A 288 -17.11 -9.84 -11.76
C LEU A 288 -17.38 -11.31 -11.39
N ASP A 289 -18.37 -11.92 -12.03
CA ASP A 289 -18.70 -13.31 -11.79
C ASP A 289 -17.55 -14.26 -12.17
N ASN A 290 -17.56 -15.45 -11.55
CA ASN A 290 -16.61 -16.53 -11.81
C ASN A 290 -15.15 -16.21 -11.46
N GLU A 291 -14.85 -15.48 -10.38
CA GLU A 291 -13.45 -15.18 -10.00
C GLU A 291 -12.73 -14.33 -11.06
N LEU A 292 -13.50 -13.52 -11.78
CA LEU A 292 -13.00 -12.53 -12.72
C LEU A 292 -13.00 -11.16 -12.02
N ARG A 293 -11.96 -10.36 -12.22
CA ARG A 293 -11.90 -8.98 -11.70
C ARG A 293 -11.45 -8.04 -12.79
N ALA A 294 -12.02 -6.85 -12.83
CA ALA A 294 -11.58 -5.77 -13.70
C ALA A 294 -11.05 -4.60 -12.87
N ILE A 295 -9.94 -4.02 -13.32
CA ILE A 295 -9.26 -2.91 -12.64
C ILE A 295 -9.09 -1.78 -13.65
N ALA A 296 -9.62 -0.60 -13.38
CA ALA A 296 -9.45 0.58 -14.22
C ALA A 296 -8.65 1.64 -13.47
N LYS A 297 -7.65 2.23 -14.13
CA LYS A 297 -6.84 3.33 -13.58
C LYS A 297 -6.80 4.49 -14.56
N LEU A 298 -6.84 5.71 -14.03
CA LEU A 298 -6.68 6.94 -14.79
C LEU A 298 -5.85 7.92 -13.98
N GLY A 299 -4.81 8.48 -14.59
CA GLY A 299 -3.85 9.38 -13.98
C GLY A 299 -3.61 10.63 -14.82
N TYR A 300 -3.34 11.73 -14.14
CA TYR A 300 -2.80 12.95 -14.74
C TYR A 300 -1.73 13.51 -13.82
N GLU A 301 -0.53 13.75 -14.36
CA GLU A 301 0.58 14.40 -13.68
C GLU A 301 1.02 15.65 -14.44
N ILE A 302 1.37 16.68 -13.68
CA ILE A 302 2.09 17.87 -14.15
C ILE A 302 3.32 18.08 -13.28
N ALA A 303 4.46 18.30 -13.93
CA ALA A 303 5.77 18.19 -13.32
C ALA A 303 6.78 19.06 -14.09
N PRO A 304 7.69 19.79 -13.45
CA PRO A 304 8.90 20.23 -14.13
C PRO A 304 9.72 19.02 -14.60
N GLU A 305 10.36 19.13 -15.75
CA GLU A 305 11.32 18.12 -16.19
C GLU A 305 12.49 18.06 -15.22
N SER A 306 12.92 16.85 -14.84
CA SER A 306 14.02 16.68 -13.89
C SER A 306 15.31 17.34 -14.40
N ALA A 307 16.04 18.03 -13.50
CA ALA A 307 17.39 18.53 -13.80
C ALA A 307 18.37 17.44 -14.26
N SER A 308 18.06 16.18 -13.92
CA SER A 308 18.84 15.02 -14.31
C SER A 308 18.29 14.31 -15.54
N ALA A 309 17.20 14.75 -16.18
CA ALA A 309 16.66 14.09 -17.38
C ALA A 309 17.73 13.99 -18.49
N PRO A 310 17.65 12.99 -19.40
CA PRO A 310 18.61 12.85 -20.50
C PRO A 310 18.61 14.07 -21.43
N ASP A 311 17.45 14.70 -21.61
CA ASP A 311 17.26 15.90 -22.44
C ASP A 311 17.28 17.20 -21.61
N ALA A 312 17.71 17.14 -20.34
CA ALA A 312 17.76 18.31 -19.47
C ALA A 312 18.71 19.38 -20.03
N ILE A 313 18.16 20.58 -20.26
CA ILE A 313 18.92 21.70 -20.79
C ILE A 313 19.72 22.37 -19.66
N ALA A 314 21.03 22.54 -19.84
CA ALA A 314 21.85 23.25 -18.87
C ALA A 314 21.56 24.77 -18.91
N GLY A 315 21.40 25.40 -17.74
CA GLY A 315 21.33 26.86 -17.64
C GLY A 315 20.05 27.51 -18.15
N VAL A 316 18.92 26.79 -18.15
CA VAL A 316 17.58 27.39 -18.38
C VAL A 316 17.12 28.20 -17.18
N LYS A 317 16.28 29.21 -17.45
CA LYS A 317 15.69 30.09 -16.44
C LYS A 317 14.61 29.38 -15.62
N SER A 318 13.91 28.43 -16.24
CA SER A 318 12.95 27.51 -15.63
C SER A 318 12.99 26.20 -16.40
N GLN A 319 12.87 25.07 -15.69
CA GLN A 319 12.72 23.77 -16.33
C GLN A 319 11.40 23.72 -17.14
N PRO A 320 11.39 23.07 -18.32
CA PRO A 320 10.17 22.85 -19.07
C PRO A 320 9.16 22.06 -18.25
N ILE A 321 7.87 22.33 -18.47
CA ILE A 321 6.80 21.55 -17.83
C ILE A 321 6.54 20.30 -18.66
N ARG A 322 6.56 19.13 -18.03
CA ARG A 322 6.05 17.88 -18.57
C ARG A 322 4.66 17.59 -18.00
N GLN A 323 3.75 17.15 -18.86
CA GLN A 323 2.44 16.65 -18.50
C GLN A 323 2.32 15.21 -18.95
N THR A 324 1.85 14.33 -18.07
CA THR A 324 1.64 12.93 -18.37
C THR A 324 0.16 12.60 -18.14
N VAL A 325 -0.51 12.07 -19.16
CA VAL A 325 -1.85 11.50 -19.05
C VAL A 325 -1.72 9.99 -19.24
N ASP A 326 -2.10 9.22 -18.23
CA ASP A 326 -1.95 7.76 -18.23
C ASP A 326 -3.25 7.05 -17.86
N GLY A 327 -3.45 5.85 -18.41
CA GLY A 327 -4.63 5.05 -18.13
C GLY A 327 -4.46 3.56 -18.40
N SER A 328 -5.21 2.73 -17.68
CA SER A 328 -5.20 1.29 -17.82
C SER A 328 -6.51 0.58 -17.48
N LEU A 329 -6.72 -0.63 -18.03
CA LEU A 329 -7.89 -1.51 -17.85
C LEU A 329 -7.53 -3.01 -17.67
N GLY A 330 -7.14 -3.46 -16.50
CA GLY A 330 -6.72 -4.86 -16.26
C GLY A 330 -7.89 -5.82 -16.16
N VAL A 331 -7.68 -7.08 -16.59
CA VAL A 331 -8.60 -8.19 -16.28
C VAL A 331 -7.81 -9.33 -15.64
N GLU A 332 -8.33 -9.82 -14.54
CA GLU A 332 -7.76 -10.91 -13.75
C GLU A 332 -8.69 -12.09 -13.68
N LYS A 333 -8.11 -13.28 -13.69
CA LYS A 333 -8.83 -14.54 -13.60
C LYS A 333 -8.07 -15.51 -12.72
N ASP A 334 -8.72 -15.93 -11.65
CA ASP A 334 -8.24 -17.06 -10.87
C ASP A 334 -8.86 -18.37 -11.36
N VAL A 335 -8.03 -19.42 -11.44
CA VAL A 335 -8.43 -20.78 -11.79
C VAL A 335 -7.66 -21.76 -10.90
N GLY A 336 -8.29 -22.16 -9.80
CA GLY A 336 -7.64 -23.05 -8.83
C GLY A 336 -6.47 -22.36 -8.14
N LYS A 337 -5.24 -22.78 -8.46
CA LYS A 337 -3.99 -22.17 -7.97
C LYS A 337 -3.33 -21.26 -9.00
N MET A 338 -3.84 -21.25 -10.23
CA MET A 338 -3.31 -20.38 -11.29
C MET A 338 -3.99 -19.02 -11.21
N ARG A 339 -3.19 -17.96 -11.34
CA ARG A 339 -3.66 -16.58 -11.46
C ARG A 339 -3.22 -16.03 -12.80
N PHE A 340 -4.15 -15.51 -13.59
CA PHE A 340 -3.86 -14.90 -14.88
C PHE A 340 -4.28 -13.44 -14.84
N ALA A 341 -3.43 -12.54 -15.32
CA ALA A 341 -3.77 -11.14 -15.50
C ALA A 341 -3.34 -10.67 -16.90
N LEU A 342 -4.21 -9.94 -17.58
CA LEU A 342 -3.92 -9.30 -18.86
C LEU A 342 -4.17 -7.80 -18.76
N THR A 343 -3.18 -7.03 -19.22
CA THR A 343 -3.12 -5.61 -18.94
C THR A 343 -2.44 -4.88 -20.15
N GLY A 344 -3.07 -4.06 -21.05
CA GLY A 344 -2.40 -3.06 -22.03
C GLY A 344 -2.47 -1.43 -21.97
N ALA A 345 -1.45 -0.69 -21.55
CA ALA A 345 -1.63 0.69 -21.03
C ALA A 345 -1.54 1.73 -22.13
N VAL A 346 -1.98 2.94 -21.83
CA VAL A 346 -1.61 4.12 -22.61
C VAL A 346 -1.03 5.18 -21.68
N SER A 347 0.10 5.75 -22.06
CA SER A 347 0.70 6.92 -21.42
C SER A 347 1.07 7.91 -22.51
N HIS A 348 0.63 9.16 -22.38
CA HIS A 348 0.96 10.24 -23.29
C HIS A 348 1.72 11.32 -22.52
N ASP A 349 2.95 11.59 -22.95
CA ASP A 349 3.82 12.61 -22.38
C ASP A 349 3.86 13.82 -23.31
N ILE A 350 3.58 14.99 -22.75
CA ILE A 350 3.57 16.29 -23.43
C ILE A 350 4.62 17.19 -22.78
N TYR A 351 5.51 17.75 -23.58
CA TYR A 351 6.62 18.58 -23.14
C TYR A 351 6.39 20.04 -23.54
N GLY A 352 6.49 20.93 -22.55
CA GLY A 352 6.43 22.37 -22.74
C GLY A 352 7.73 22.92 -23.33
N ASP A 353 7.65 24.13 -23.87
CA ASP A 353 8.83 24.83 -24.39
C ASP A 353 9.80 25.22 -23.26
N ALA A 354 11.10 25.18 -23.53
CA ALA A 354 12.14 25.60 -22.61
C ALA A 354 12.44 27.09 -22.74
N GLU A 355 12.42 27.85 -21.63
CA GLU A 355 12.79 29.27 -21.63
C GLU A 355 14.28 29.45 -21.31
N LEU A 356 15.04 29.93 -22.30
CA LEU A 356 16.47 30.21 -22.19
C LEU A 356 16.72 31.50 -21.40
N THR A 357 17.95 31.66 -20.89
CA THR A 357 18.35 32.84 -20.10
C THR A 357 18.36 34.15 -20.91
N ASP A 358 18.43 34.05 -22.24
CA ASP A 358 18.32 35.18 -23.17
C ASP A 358 16.86 35.56 -23.50
N GLY A 359 15.88 34.85 -22.93
CA GLY A 359 14.45 35.09 -23.13
C GLY A 359 13.86 34.45 -24.39
N THR A 360 14.65 33.68 -25.15
CA THR A 360 14.14 32.88 -26.26
C THR A 360 13.53 31.55 -25.77
N SER A 361 12.63 30.96 -26.57
CA SER A 361 11.99 29.68 -26.27
C SER A 361 12.48 28.59 -27.22
N LEU A 362 12.90 27.44 -26.69
CA LEU A 362 13.22 26.24 -27.46
C LEU A 362 12.05 25.25 -27.37
N SER A 363 11.51 24.85 -28.51
CA SER A 363 10.42 23.88 -28.57
C SER A 363 10.92 22.48 -28.24
N GLN A 364 10.27 21.81 -27.28
CA GLN A 364 10.56 20.43 -26.87
C GLN A 364 9.55 19.41 -27.43
N LYS A 365 8.69 19.82 -28.37
CA LYS A 365 7.63 18.99 -28.96
C LYS A 365 8.12 17.75 -29.73
N ASP A 366 9.41 17.64 -30.01
CA ASP A 366 10.02 16.43 -30.55
C ASP A 366 10.15 15.32 -29.49
N GLN A 367 9.92 15.63 -28.21
CA GLN A 367 9.82 14.66 -27.12
C GLN A 367 8.40 14.13 -26.90
N ASP A 368 7.37 14.81 -27.43
CA ASP A 368 5.97 14.41 -27.27
C ASP A 368 5.75 12.99 -27.82
N ASN A 369 5.27 12.09 -26.97
CA ASN A 369 5.15 10.68 -27.34
C ASN A 369 4.02 9.96 -26.60
N THR A 370 3.54 8.89 -27.23
CA THR A 370 2.55 7.99 -26.67
C THR A 370 3.11 6.58 -26.58
N LEU A 371 3.10 6.00 -25.38
CA LEU A 371 3.47 4.62 -25.13
C LEU A 371 2.22 3.75 -24.95
N TYR A 372 2.10 2.75 -25.81
CA TYR A 372 1.13 1.67 -25.67
C TYR A 372 1.84 0.42 -25.15
N THR A 373 1.32 -0.23 -24.11
CA THR A 373 1.87 -1.49 -23.60
C THR A 373 0.82 -2.60 -23.57
N ALA A 374 1.24 -3.84 -23.41
CA ALA A 374 0.42 -5.04 -23.20
C ALA A 374 1.24 -6.07 -22.42
N THR A 375 0.79 -6.41 -21.23
CA THR A 375 1.45 -7.26 -20.25
C THR A 375 0.55 -8.43 -19.89
N LEU A 376 1.11 -9.63 -20.00
CA LEU A 376 0.51 -10.87 -19.55
C LEU A 376 1.27 -11.38 -18.33
N ARG A 377 0.59 -11.55 -17.20
CA ARG A 377 1.13 -12.15 -15.98
C ARG A 377 0.49 -13.51 -15.72
N THR A 378 1.30 -14.49 -15.39
CA THR A 378 0.87 -15.81 -14.95
C THR A 378 1.52 -16.14 -13.61
N GLY A 379 0.70 -16.32 -12.58
CA GLY A 379 1.12 -16.69 -11.22
C GLY A 379 0.65 -18.09 -10.83
N TYR A 380 1.38 -18.71 -9.89
CA TYR A 380 1.00 -19.99 -9.30
C TYR A 380 1.07 -19.92 -7.77
N GLU A 381 -0.08 -20.02 -7.10
CA GLU A 381 -0.19 -20.01 -5.64
C GLU A 381 0.37 -21.31 -5.06
N ILE A 382 1.66 -21.32 -4.71
CA ILE A 382 2.31 -22.44 -4.02
C ILE A 382 1.71 -22.57 -2.62
N SER A 383 1.54 -21.44 -1.94
CA SER A 383 0.91 -21.32 -0.63
C SER A 383 0.11 -20.02 -0.54
N PRO A 384 -0.81 -19.88 0.42
CA PRO A 384 -1.52 -18.62 0.64
C PRO A 384 -0.61 -17.40 0.84
N ALA A 385 0.65 -17.62 1.22
CA ALA A 385 1.60 -16.56 1.48
C ALA A 385 2.64 -16.33 0.38
N LEU A 386 2.66 -17.18 -0.66
CA LEU A 386 3.72 -17.15 -1.67
C LEU A 386 3.20 -17.53 -3.05
N THR A 387 3.30 -16.59 -3.98
CA THR A 387 2.85 -16.75 -5.36
C THR A 387 3.98 -16.33 -6.31
N PRO A 388 4.84 -17.26 -6.77
CA PRO A 388 5.72 -16.99 -7.90
C PRO A 388 4.91 -16.66 -9.17
N PHE A 389 5.48 -15.80 -10.00
CA PHE A 389 4.87 -15.39 -11.26
C PHE A 389 5.90 -15.14 -12.35
N ALA A 390 5.41 -15.12 -13.59
CA ALA A 390 6.14 -14.69 -14.78
C ALA A 390 5.31 -13.65 -15.56
N GLU A 391 5.99 -12.70 -16.19
CA GLU A 391 5.40 -11.60 -16.95
C GLU A 391 6.06 -11.48 -18.32
N ILE A 392 5.24 -11.21 -19.33
CA ILE A 392 5.69 -10.83 -20.67
C ILE A 392 5.05 -9.48 -20.99
N GLU A 393 5.85 -8.52 -21.41
CA GLU A 393 5.44 -7.16 -21.79
C GLU A 393 5.75 -6.93 -23.27
N LEU A 394 4.78 -6.42 -24.01
CA LEU A 394 4.91 -5.93 -25.37
C LEU A 394 4.56 -4.44 -25.36
N GLY A 395 5.21 -3.63 -26.19
CA GLY A 395 4.86 -2.22 -26.27
C GLY A 395 5.30 -1.54 -27.55
N ARG A 396 4.71 -0.37 -27.81
CA ARG A 396 5.01 0.50 -28.93
C ARG A 396 5.00 1.94 -28.44
N ARG A 397 6.13 2.63 -28.55
CA ARG A 397 6.23 4.08 -28.37
C ARG A 397 6.12 4.76 -29.72
N VAL A 398 5.23 5.73 -29.82
CA VAL A 398 5.02 6.53 -31.02
C VAL A 398 5.28 7.98 -30.65
N TYR A 399 6.25 8.60 -31.30
CA TYR A 399 6.47 10.04 -31.18
C TYR A 399 5.50 10.79 -32.07
N ASP A 400 4.97 11.90 -31.58
CA ASP A 400 4.02 12.74 -32.31
C ASP A 400 4.69 13.32 -33.57
N GLN A 401 5.98 13.66 -33.45
CA GLN A 401 6.83 13.95 -34.60
C GLN A 401 7.50 12.67 -35.08
N ARG A 402 7.20 12.29 -36.33
CA ARG A 402 7.79 11.09 -36.95
C ARG A 402 9.33 11.16 -36.99
N VAL A 403 9.85 12.32 -37.36
CA VAL A 403 11.28 12.62 -37.42
C VAL A 403 11.53 13.78 -36.48
N ASP A 404 12.46 13.62 -35.54
CA ASP A 404 12.80 14.67 -34.58
C ASP A 404 13.50 15.87 -35.25
N ASN A 405 13.73 16.95 -34.50
CA ASN A 405 14.41 18.15 -35.00
C ASN A 405 15.86 17.90 -35.47
N LYS A 406 16.42 16.71 -35.19
CA LYS A 406 17.80 16.30 -35.50
C LYS A 406 17.86 15.22 -36.60
N GLY A 407 16.71 14.81 -37.16
CA GLY A 407 16.60 13.92 -38.31
C GLY A 407 16.39 12.44 -38.00
N PHE A 408 16.04 12.06 -36.77
CA PHE A 408 15.91 10.64 -36.35
C PHE A 408 14.45 10.19 -36.15
N GLU A 409 14.13 8.95 -36.53
CA GLU A 409 12.84 8.32 -36.24
C GLU A 409 12.86 7.63 -34.86
N ARG A 410 12.32 8.30 -33.83
CA ARG A 410 12.42 7.89 -32.41
C ARG A 410 11.40 6.86 -31.94
N SER A 411 10.39 6.58 -32.75
CA SER A 411 9.38 5.56 -32.41
C SER A 411 10.04 4.20 -32.19
N SER A 412 9.52 3.41 -31.25
CA SER A 412 10.19 2.20 -30.78
C SER A 412 9.23 1.06 -30.48
N THR A 413 9.73 -0.18 -30.55
CA THR A 413 9.01 -1.40 -30.17
C THR A 413 9.69 -2.05 -28.97
N ARG A 414 8.90 -2.39 -27.96
CA ARG A 414 9.36 -2.88 -26.66
C ARG A 414 8.96 -4.34 -26.43
N LEU A 415 9.88 -5.14 -25.91
CA LEU A 415 9.65 -6.51 -25.47
C LEU A 415 10.38 -6.73 -24.14
N GLY A 416 9.62 -7.11 -23.11
CA GLY A 416 10.12 -7.42 -21.78
C GLY A 416 9.67 -8.80 -21.32
N ALA A 417 10.52 -9.47 -20.55
CA ALA A 417 10.17 -10.71 -19.86
C ALA A 417 10.73 -10.66 -18.43
N ARG A 418 9.88 -10.94 -17.45
CA ARG A 418 10.22 -10.88 -16.01
C ARG A 418 9.71 -12.11 -15.28
N ALA A 419 10.35 -12.44 -14.18
CA ALA A 419 9.88 -13.43 -13.23
C ALA A 419 10.03 -12.88 -11.82
N GLY A 420 9.10 -13.24 -10.95
CA GLY A 420 9.03 -12.68 -9.62
C GLY A 420 8.31 -13.56 -8.63
N ILE A 421 8.24 -13.05 -7.41
CA ILE A 421 7.56 -13.67 -6.30
C ILE A 421 6.76 -12.59 -5.59
N GLU A 422 5.52 -12.92 -5.32
CA GLU A 422 4.66 -12.17 -4.45
C GLU A 422 4.53 -12.86 -3.10
N VAL A 423 4.55 -12.06 -2.04
CA VAL A 423 4.47 -12.49 -0.65
C VAL A 423 3.26 -11.84 0.00
N ASP A 424 2.44 -12.64 0.67
CA ASP A 424 1.35 -12.20 1.53
C ASP A 424 1.43 -12.91 2.89
N MET A 425 2.05 -12.27 3.87
CA MET A 425 2.08 -12.74 5.25
C MET A 425 1.19 -11.88 6.16
N GLY A 426 0.12 -11.30 5.62
CA GLY A 426 -0.79 -10.42 6.35
C GLY A 426 -0.13 -9.12 6.79
N GLU A 427 -0.22 -8.80 8.08
CA GLU A 427 0.31 -7.55 8.63
C GLU A 427 1.85 -7.49 8.69
N LYS A 428 2.55 -8.64 8.61
CA LYS A 428 4.00 -8.70 8.83
C LYS A 428 4.80 -8.33 7.59
N LEU A 429 4.52 -8.95 6.46
CA LEU A 429 5.27 -8.77 5.22
C LEU A 429 4.33 -8.98 4.05
N LYS A 430 4.25 -8.01 3.16
CA LYS A 430 3.44 -8.10 1.95
C LYS A 430 4.11 -7.37 0.80
N GLY A 431 3.82 -7.80 -0.42
CA GLY A 431 4.29 -7.14 -1.64
C GLY A 431 4.95 -8.09 -2.63
N GLU A 432 5.67 -7.55 -3.60
CA GLU A 432 6.26 -8.32 -4.69
C GLU A 432 7.69 -7.88 -5.06
N PHE A 433 8.42 -8.80 -5.66
CA PHE A 433 9.73 -8.57 -6.25
C PHE A 433 9.81 -9.30 -7.59
N SER A 434 10.32 -8.64 -8.63
CA SER A 434 10.58 -9.26 -9.93
C SER A 434 11.88 -8.77 -10.55
N ALA A 435 12.47 -9.64 -11.37
CA ALA A 435 13.63 -9.31 -12.19
C ALA A 435 13.47 -9.92 -13.58
N GLY A 436 14.15 -9.35 -14.56
CA GLY A 436 14.03 -9.81 -15.93
C GLY A 436 14.91 -9.05 -16.91
N TRP A 437 14.49 -9.04 -18.16
CA TRP A 437 15.18 -8.36 -19.25
C TRP A 437 14.19 -7.59 -20.11
N LEU A 438 14.61 -6.44 -20.62
CA LEU A 438 13.83 -5.58 -21.49
C LEU A 438 14.68 -5.15 -22.67
N ARG A 439 14.06 -5.11 -23.85
CA ARG A 439 14.63 -4.54 -25.06
C ARG A 439 13.62 -3.61 -25.73
N GLU A 440 14.06 -2.42 -26.07
CA GLU A 440 13.33 -1.40 -26.80
C GLU A 440 14.10 -1.05 -28.08
N ALA A 441 13.58 -1.54 -29.21
CA ALA A 441 14.18 -1.34 -30.52
C ALA A 441 13.62 -0.08 -31.18
N ILE A 442 14.48 0.89 -31.44
CA ILE A 442 14.14 2.14 -32.13
C ILE A 442 14.00 1.87 -33.64
N ASP A 443 13.03 2.50 -34.28
CA ASP A 443 12.74 2.31 -35.71
C ASP A 443 13.89 2.78 -36.61
N ASP A 444 14.58 3.86 -36.22
CA ASP A 444 15.78 4.34 -36.89
C ASP A 444 16.98 3.39 -36.67
N LYS A 445 17.55 2.88 -37.76
CA LYS A 445 18.69 1.96 -37.75
C LYS A 445 20.01 2.61 -37.31
N ASN A 446 20.07 3.94 -37.29
CA ASN A 446 21.24 4.68 -36.84
C ASN A 446 21.29 4.79 -35.31
N LEU A 447 20.23 4.41 -34.60
CA LEU A 447 20.14 4.42 -33.15
C LEU A 447 20.21 2.99 -32.61
N GLU A 448 20.98 2.79 -31.55
CA GLU A 448 21.11 1.49 -30.90
C GLU A 448 19.82 1.14 -30.14
N ALA A 449 19.46 -0.14 -30.08
CA ALA A 449 18.34 -0.58 -29.25
C ALA A 449 18.68 -0.47 -27.77
N ILE A 450 17.80 0.11 -26.97
CA ILE A 450 17.95 0.16 -25.51
C ILE A 450 17.68 -1.25 -24.97
N SER A 451 18.62 -1.82 -24.25
CA SER A 451 18.49 -3.19 -23.72
C SER A 451 19.18 -3.31 -22.38
N GLY A 452 18.50 -3.93 -21.41
CA GLY A 452 19.08 -4.12 -20.09
C GLY A 452 18.26 -5.05 -19.19
N ALA A 453 18.88 -5.35 -18.04
CA ALA A 453 18.17 -6.02 -16.97
C ALA A 453 17.04 -5.12 -16.45
N THR A 454 16.02 -5.74 -15.86
CA THR A 454 14.98 -5.01 -15.13
C THR A 454 14.84 -5.59 -13.75
N ILE A 455 14.60 -4.73 -12.78
CA ILE A 455 14.34 -5.07 -11.38
C ILE A 455 13.20 -4.17 -10.92
N ASN A 456 12.15 -4.78 -10.38
CA ASN A 456 11.02 -4.08 -9.78
C ASN A 456 10.73 -4.69 -8.40
N ALA A 457 10.38 -3.86 -7.43
CA ALA A 457 10.02 -4.28 -6.09
C ALA A 457 8.99 -3.32 -5.48
N ASP A 458 8.03 -3.85 -4.76
CA ASP A 458 7.20 -3.10 -3.83
C ASP A 458 6.94 -3.99 -2.63
N LEU A 459 7.69 -3.79 -1.54
CA LEU A 459 7.63 -4.61 -0.34
C LEU A 459 7.35 -3.73 0.88
N LYS A 460 6.39 -4.14 1.70
CA LYS A 460 6.07 -3.53 2.99
C LYS A 460 6.26 -4.54 4.10
N TRP A 461 7.15 -4.23 5.03
CA TRP A 461 7.49 -5.05 6.18
C TRP A 461 7.15 -4.30 7.47
N SER A 462 6.34 -4.91 8.32
CA SER A 462 6.07 -4.43 9.67
C SER A 462 6.74 -5.36 10.70
N PRO A 463 7.98 -5.07 11.13
CA PRO A 463 8.67 -5.90 12.13
C PRO A 463 7.94 -5.93 13.48
N GLU A 464 7.35 -4.80 13.85
CA GLU A 464 6.61 -4.59 15.08
C GLU A 464 5.50 -3.57 14.82
N ARG A 465 4.45 -3.59 15.66
CA ARG A 465 3.36 -2.62 15.55
C ARG A 465 3.89 -1.18 15.65
N GLY A 466 3.42 -0.32 14.75
CA GLY A 466 3.84 1.08 14.67
C GLY A 466 5.19 1.27 13.95
N THR A 467 5.78 0.21 13.38
CA THR A 467 6.93 0.32 12.47
C THR A 467 6.57 -0.23 11.10
N ILE A 468 6.86 0.53 10.05
CA ILE A 468 6.70 0.09 8.66
C ILE A 468 7.99 0.39 7.92
N ILE A 469 8.53 -0.62 7.25
CA ILE A 469 9.69 -0.51 6.38
C ILE A 469 9.22 -0.81 4.96
N GLY A 470 9.39 0.16 4.07
CA GLY A 470 9.05 0.04 2.65
C GLY A 470 10.31 -0.13 1.81
N LEU A 471 10.28 -1.05 0.84
CA LEU A 471 11.29 -1.13 -0.22
C LEU A 471 10.59 -1.02 -1.57
N THR A 472 10.93 0.01 -2.32
CA THR A 472 10.46 0.20 -3.69
C THR A 472 11.64 0.15 -4.65
N GLY A 473 11.52 -0.63 -5.70
CA GLY A 473 12.50 -0.75 -6.78
C GLY A 473 11.80 -0.61 -8.12
N ARG A 474 12.40 0.11 -9.07
CA ARG A 474 11.81 0.34 -10.38
C ARG A 474 12.87 0.44 -11.46
N THR A 475 12.55 -0.11 -12.63
CA THR A 475 13.32 0.13 -13.86
C THR A 475 12.48 0.92 -14.86
N THR A 476 12.96 2.08 -15.26
CA THR A 476 12.32 2.96 -16.25
C THR A 476 13.22 3.07 -17.48
N VAL A 477 12.62 3.13 -18.66
CA VAL A 477 13.33 3.47 -19.91
C VAL A 477 12.84 4.83 -20.36
N GLU A 478 13.77 5.75 -20.51
CA GLU A 478 13.52 7.11 -20.99
C GLU A 478 14.16 7.26 -22.36
N GLY A 479 13.41 7.80 -23.31
CA GLY A 479 13.96 8.19 -24.61
C GLY A 479 14.74 9.50 -24.48
N THR A 480 15.63 9.74 -25.42
CA THR A 480 16.30 11.04 -25.59
C THR A 480 16.11 11.51 -27.02
N THR A 481 16.09 12.82 -27.20
CA THR A 481 16.16 13.47 -28.49
C THR A 481 17.58 13.91 -28.83
N ASN A 482 18.59 13.65 -27.98
CA ASN A 482 20.00 13.96 -28.28
C ASN A 482 20.48 13.25 -29.55
N ALA A 483 21.28 13.98 -30.35
CA ALA A 483 21.74 13.47 -31.64
C ALA A 483 22.64 12.24 -31.46
N GLY A 484 22.27 11.11 -32.07
CA GLY A 484 23.03 9.86 -32.01
C GLY A 484 22.93 9.08 -30.69
N GLU A 485 22.16 9.56 -29.70
CA GLU A 485 21.89 8.84 -28.46
C GLU A 485 20.50 8.19 -28.51
N SER A 486 20.32 7.00 -27.93
CA SER A 486 19.05 6.26 -28.01
C SER A 486 18.11 6.57 -26.84
N GLY A 487 18.65 6.82 -25.66
CA GLY A 487 17.93 7.06 -24.42
C GLY A 487 18.71 6.54 -23.23
N ASP A 488 18.04 6.20 -22.14
CA ASP A 488 18.66 5.62 -20.96
C ASP A 488 17.78 4.60 -20.25
N ILE A 489 18.43 3.81 -19.39
CA ILE A 489 17.78 2.95 -18.41
C ILE A 489 18.06 3.52 -17.03
N LEU A 490 17.00 3.89 -16.33
CA LEU A 490 17.02 4.36 -14.95
C LEU A 490 16.60 3.24 -13.99
N TYR A 491 17.50 2.86 -13.09
CA TYR A 491 17.23 1.97 -11.97
C TYR A 491 17.06 2.81 -10.70
N SER A 492 15.86 2.83 -10.15
CA SER A 492 15.53 3.57 -8.93
C SER A 492 15.25 2.60 -7.78
N GLY A 493 15.84 2.86 -6.62
CA GLY A 493 15.63 2.11 -5.38
C GLY A 493 15.39 3.05 -4.21
N ARG A 494 14.32 2.82 -3.45
CA ARG A 494 13.95 3.59 -2.26
C ARG A 494 13.69 2.66 -1.09
N LEU A 495 14.37 2.91 0.03
CA LEU A 495 14.12 2.27 1.32
C LEU A 495 13.52 3.30 2.27
N THR A 496 12.30 3.08 2.75
CA THR A 496 11.60 3.95 3.70
C THR A 496 11.44 3.25 5.04
N GLY A 497 11.45 4.03 6.12
CA GLY A 497 11.22 3.57 7.47
C GLY A 497 10.38 4.58 8.22
N GLU A 498 9.21 4.15 8.68
CA GLU A 498 8.34 4.92 9.54
C GLU A 498 8.24 4.26 10.91
N ARG A 499 8.30 5.08 11.96
CA ARG A 499 8.11 4.65 13.34
C ARG A 499 7.20 5.61 14.08
N GLN A 500 6.11 5.08 14.63
CA GLN A 500 5.37 5.72 15.72
C GLN A 500 6.19 5.58 17.00
N ILE A 501 6.95 6.63 17.34
CA ILE A 501 7.81 6.65 18.54
C ILE A 501 6.95 6.80 19.79
N ARG A 502 5.91 7.64 19.69
CA ARG A 502 4.83 7.82 20.67
C ARG A 502 3.52 8.06 19.92
N ALA A 503 2.40 8.01 20.63
CA ALA A 503 1.10 8.32 20.03
C ALA A 503 1.09 9.68 19.31
N ASP A 504 1.77 10.68 19.89
CA ASP A 504 1.86 12.04 19.36
C ASP A 504 3.11 12.30 18.49
N LEU A 505 3.98 11.30 18.26
CA LEU A 505 5.29 11.52 17.66
C LEU A 505 5.64 10.42 16.65
N THR A 506 5.73 10.81 15.38
CA THR A 506 6.10 9.93 14.27
C THR A 506 7.46 10.35 13.71
N GLY A 507 8.37 9.39 13.55
CA GLY A 507 9.64 9.57 12.86
C GLY A 507 9.62 8.90 11.49
N ASN A 508 10.23 9.54 10.50
CA ASN A 508 10.38 9.01 9.15
C ASN A 508 11.86 9.07 8.73
N ALA A 509 12.28 8.08 7.96
CA ALA A 509 13.60 8.03 7.34
C ALA A 509 13.48 7.43 5.94
N ALA A 510 14.22 7.97 4.98
CA ALA A 510 14.28 7.43 3.63
C ALA A 510 15.71 7.45 3.09
N LEU A 511 16.07 6.39 2.36
CA LEU A 511 17.30 6.30 1.59
C LEU A 511 16.93 6.03 0.13
N GLY A 512 17.56 6.76 -0.79
CA GLY A 512 17.30 6.65 -2.22
C GLY A 512 18.57 6.49 -3.03
N LEU A 513 18.49 5.65 -4.06
CA LEU A 513 19.51 5.40 -5.05
C LEU A 513 18.89 5.43 -6.44
N ASP A 514 19.42 6.27 -7.31
CA ASP A 514 19.14 6.23 -8.75
C ASP A 514 20.45 5.93 -9.49
N TRP A 515 20.41 4.95 -10.38
CA TRP A 515 21.50 4.65 -11.31
C TRP A 515 20.98 4.74 -12.73
N ARG A 516 21.47 5.71 -13.50
CA ARG A 516 21.13 5.92 -14.90
C ARG A 516 22.28 5.47 -15.78
N ASN A 517 21.96 4.66 -16.78
CA ASN A 517 22.92 4.25 -17.80
C ASN A 517 22.41 4.67 -19.18
N TYR A 518 23.18 5.49 -19.88
CA TYR A 518 22.82 6.01 -21.20
C TYR A 518 23.12 4.97 -22.28
N THR A 519 22.29 4.93 -23.33
CA THR A 519 22.46 4.08 -24.50
C THR A 519 22.80 4.97 -25.70
N GLY A 520 23.89 4.66 -26.40
CA GLY A 520 24.45 5.49 -27.47
C GLY A 520 25.60 6.41 -27.04
N SER A 521 25.88 6.51 -25.73
CA SER A 521 27.07 7.15 -25.17
C SER A 521 27.61 6.36 -23.97
N ASP A 522 28.79 6.73 -23.44
CA ASP A 522 29.37 6.13 -22.23
C ASP A 522 28.89 6.81 -20.93
N GLY A 523 27.87 7.68 -21.04
CA GLY A 523 27.29 8.41 -19.92
C GLY A 523 26.70 7.49 -18.85
N HIS A 524 26.88 7.87 -17.59
CA HIS A 524 26.18 7.29 -16.45
C HIS A 524 26.07 8.31 -15.32
N ASP A 525 24.92 8.29 -14.64
CA ASP A 525 24.65 9.12 -13.47
C ASP A 525 24.29 8.24 -12.27
N MET A 526 24.74 8.64 -11.09
CA MET A 526 24.34 8.05 -9.82
C MET A 526 23.85 9.14 -8.88
N THR A 527 22.61 9.05 -8.44
CA THR A 527 22.05 9.90 -7.39
C THR A 527 21.95 9.10 -6.10
N LEU A 528 22.53 9.63 -5.03
CA LEU A 528 22.37 9.09 -3.68
C LEU A 528 21.70 10.13 -2.78
N SER A 529 20.95 9.64 -1.81
CA SER A 529 20.22 10.52 -0.90
C SER A 529 19.92 9.90 0.44
N ALA A 530 19.64 10.80 1.38
CA ALA A 530 19.04 10.46 2.65
C ALA A 530 18.09 11.56 3.09
N GLU A 531 16.99 11.15 3.71
CA GLU A 531 16.03 12.02 4.35
C GLU A 531 15.71 11.49 5.75
N ALA A 532 15.58 12.40 6.71
CA ALA A 532 15.06 12.12 8.04
C ALA A 532 14.04 13.19 8.41
N GLY A 533 12.95 12.79 9.03
CA GLY A 533 11.91 13.70 9.46
C GLY A 533 11.25 13.27 10.77
N LEU A 534 10.59 14.25 11.37
CA LEU A 534 9.87 14.10 12.63
C LEU A 534 8.58 14.92 12.55
N THR A 535 7.47 14.30 12.93
CA THR A 535 6.17 14.96 13.05
C THR A 535 5.67 14.81 14.47
N TRP A 536 5.48 15.95 15.15
CA TRP A 536 4.90 16.03 16.48
C TRP A 536 3.47 16.56 16.41
N TRP A 537 2.50 15.71 16.74
CA TRP A 537 1.08 16.02 16.74
C TRP A 537 0.68 16.78 18.00
N LEU A 538 0.25 18.03 17.83
CA LEU A 538 -0.30 18.86 18.91
C LEU A 538 -1.73 18.44 19.24
N ASN A 539 -2.46 18.02 18.21
CA ASN A 539 -3.77 17.37 18.27
C ASN A 539 -3.95 16.54 16.99
N ARG A 540 -5.06 15.80 16.86
CA ARG A 540 -5.33 14.94 15.67
C ARG A 540 -5.42 15.67 14.32
N TYR A 541 -5.53 16.99 14.33
CA TYR A 541 -5.69 17.81 13.13
C TYR A 541 -4.46 18.66 12.81
N VAL A 542 -3.56 18.89 13.79
CA VAL A 542 -2.43 19.81 13.67
C VAL A 542 -1.17 19.16 14.21
N GLY A 543 -0.15 19.07 13.37
CA GLY A 543 1.18 18.61 13.71
C GLY A 543 2.25 19.63 13.31
N LEU A 544 3.36 19.65 14.05
CA LEU A 544 4.59 20.32 13.68
C LEU A 544 5.50 19.29 13.01
N THR A 545 5.98 19.59 11.81
CA THR A 545 6.84 18.68 11.05
C THR A 545 8.18 19.33 10.73
N SER A 546 9.23 18.53 10.79
CA SER A 546 10.58 18.92 10.40
C SER A 546 11.19 17.85 9.52
N ARG A 547 11.95 18.25 8.49
CA ARG A 547 12.66 17.35 7.58
C ARG A 547 14.07 17.85 7.33
N ALA A 548 15.02 16.93 7.25
CA ALA A 548 16.38 17.19 6.81
C ALA A 548 16.70 16.22 5.68
N ARG A 549 17.24 16.75 4.58
CA ARG A 549 17.50 15.98 3.36
C ARG A 549 18.87 16.33 2.78
N THR A 550 19.54 15.32 2.27
CA THR A 550 20.76 15.45 1.49
C THR A 550 20.64 14.62 0.21
N GLU A 551 21.16 15.16 -0.88
CA GLU A 551 21.15 14.55 -2.19
C GLU A 551 22.45 14.88 -2.91
N LYS A 552 23.00 13.88 -3.59
CA LYS A 552 24.24 14.02 -4.34
C LYS A 552 24.11 13.27 -5.67
N LEU A 553 24.27 13.99 -6.76
CA LEU A 553 24.39 13.42 -8.10
C LEU A 553 25.87 13.42 -8.51
N THR A 554 26.35 12.25 -8.91
CA THR A 554 27.67 12.03 -9.50
C THR A 554 27.52 11.48 -10.90
N SER A 555 28.22 12.06 -11.86
CA SER A 555 28.17 11.73 -13.29
C SER A 555 29.56 11.81 -13.89
N ASN A 556 29.80 11.00 -14.92
CA ASN A 556 30.97 11.14 -15.80
C ASN A 556 30.77 12.19 -16.90
N LEU A 557 29.54 12.65 -17.14
CA LEU A 557 29.25 13.73 -18.07
C LEU A 557 29.55 15.09 -17.43
N PRO A 558 30.13 16.04 -18.18
CA PRO A 558 30.54 17.33 -17.65
C PRO A 558 29.34 18.17 -17.19
N GLY A 559 29.50 18.90 -16.09
CA GLY A 559 28.51 19.90 -15.65
C GLY A 559 27.23 19.33 -15.03
N ARG A 560 27.19 18.04 -14.68
CA ARG A 560 26.03 17.42 -14.00
C ARG A 560 26.19 17.30 -12.49
N ASN A 561 27.41 17.16 -11.98
CA ASN A 561 27.67 16.92 -10.56
C ASN A 561 27.10 18.01 -9.64
N TYR A 562 26.32 17.64 -8.63
CA TYR A 562 25.87 18.56 -7.59
C TYR A 562 25.66 17.90 -6.23
N THR A 563 25.50 18.73 -5.21
CA THR A 563 25.06 18.32 -3.88
C THR A 563 24.05 19.33 -3.36
N ALA A 564 22.91 18.84 -2.86
CA ALA A 564 21.84 19.64 -2.31
C ALA A 564 21.55 19.18 -0.88
N ASN A 565 21.63 20.11 0.07
CA ASN A 565 21.23 19.88 1.45
C ASN A 565 20.08 20.82 1.78
N SER A 566 19.01 20.30 2.38
CA SER A 566 17.85 21.08 2.76
C SER A 566 17.36 20.73 4.15
N ILE A 567 16.82 21.74 4.84
CA ILE A 567 16.13 21.61 6.12
C ILE A 567 14.78 22.31 5.98
N TYR A 568 13.73 21.62 6.36
CA TYR A 568 12.34 22.07 6.32
C TYR A 568 11.75 22.10 7.73
N LEU A 569 10.95 23.13 7.99
CA LEU A 569 10.11 23.24 9.17
C LEU A 569 8.73 23.77 8.77
N GLY A 570 7.67 23.08 9.18
CA GLY A 570 6.31 23.44 8.79
C GLY A 570 5.23 22.89 9.70
N LEU A 571 4.00 23.29 9.40
CA LEU A 571 2.79 22.78 10.03
C LEU A 571 2.09 21.81 9.09
N LYS A 572 1.66 20.68 9.64
CA LYS A 572 0.84 19.68 9.00
C LYS A 572 -0.58 19.81 9.54
N LEU A 573 -1.54 19.89 8.63
CA LEU A 573 -2.97 19.94 8.89
C LEU A 573 -3.59 18.70 8.25
N GLN A 574 -4.40 17.96 8.97
CA GLN A 574 -5.12 16.79 8.43
C GLN A 574 -6.54 16.72 8.94
N ARG A 575 -7.41 16.01 8.22
CA ARG A 575 -8.78 15.78 8.69
C ARG A 575 -9.30 14.39 8.42
#